data_AF-A0A6I7P3B6-F1
#
_entry.id   AF-A0A6I7P3B6-F1
#
_cell.length_a   1.000
_cell.length_b   1.000
_cell.length_c   1.000
_cell.angle_alpha   90.00
_cell.angle_beta   90.00
_cell.angle_gamma   90.00
#
_symmetry.space_group_name_H-M   'P 1'
#
loop_
_entity.id
_entity.type
_entity.pdbx_description
1 polymer ?
#
loop_
_entity_poly.entity_id
_entity_poly.type
_entity_poly.pdbx_seq_one_letter_code
_entity_poly.pdbx_strand_id
1 'polypeptide(L)'
;MSEGFKAMLWHPLYLGLGLTVAFFAAAVLVDLRGKEAPLWLILVFAAVGVGFYGITTVVPGSFLVFIAYEAVAMLFALGVYAYLSLRDRRPTFYLMTTGVVLSIAAAVFQAIDSVGFTLIWEFDNNGVFHLVQMVGIVFLMWGLETAKNSKE
;
A
#
# COMPACT_ATOMS: atom_id res chain seq x y z
N MET A 1 12.90 -3.47 -26.68
CA MET A 1 11.47 -3.40 -26.30
C MET A 1 10.91 -2.08 -26.83
N SER A 2 9.77 -2.08 -27.53
CA SER A 2 9.23 -0.83 -28.11
C SER A 2 8.65 0.08 -27.02
N GLU A 3 8.70 1.39 -27.23
CA GLU A 3 8.11 2.37 -26.31
C GLU A 3 6.59 2.17 -26.14
N GLY A 4 5.90 1.78 -27.22
CA GLY A 4 4.47 1.41 -27.16
C GLY A 4 4.19 0.21 -26.27
N PHE A 5 5.07 -0.80 -26.26
CA PHE A 5 4.92 -1.95 -25.35
C PHE A 5 5.18 -1.57 -23.90
N LYS A 6 6.20 -0.74 -23.63
CA LYS A 6 6.46 -0.20 -22.28
C LYS A 6 5.25 0.58 -21.75
N ALA A 7 4.65 1.43 -22.57
CA ALA A 7 3.43 2.17 -22.22
C ALA A 7 2.26 1.21 -21.93
N MET A 8 2.11 0.15 -22.71
CA MET A 8 1.05 -0.84 -22.51
C MET A 8 1.15 -1.55 -21.14
N LEU A 9 2.37 -1.82 -20.67
CA LEU A 9 2.60 -2.46 -19.37
C LEU A 9 2.17 -1.61 -18.18
N TRP A 10 2.13 -0.28 -18.32
CA TRP A 10 1.70 0.61 -17.24
C TRP A 10 0.21 0.49 -16.92
N HIS A 11 -0.63 0.13 -17.88
CA HIS A 11 -2.07 -0.01 -17.67
C HIS A 11 -2.43 -1.07 -16.62
N PRO A 12 -2.02 -2.35 -16.77
CA PRO A 12 -2.30 -3.36 -15.75
C PRO A 12 -1.61 -3.05 -14.42
N LEU A 13 -0.45 -2.39 -14.43
CA LEU A 13 0.24 -1.97 -13.22
C LEU A 13 -0.56 -0.93 -12.43
N TYR A 14 -1.01 0.15 -13.07
CA TYR A 14 -1.81 1.18 -12.38
C TYR A 14 -3.15 0.63 -11.89
N LEU A 15 -3.82 -0.22 -12.67
CA LEU A 15 -5.04 -0.88 -12.21
C LEU A 15 -4.78 -1.78 -10.99
N GLY A 16 -3.73 -2.60 -11.05
CA GLY A 16 -3.34 -3.49 -9.95
C GLY A 16 -2.98 -2.72 -8.69
N LEU A 17 -2.15 -1.68 -8.80
CA LEU A 17 -1.79 -0.79 -7.70
C LEU A 17 -3.03 -0.09 -7.11
N GLY A 18 -3.89 0.45 -7.98
CA GLY A 18 -5.13 1.13 -7.58
C GLY A 18 -6.04 0.25 -6.73
N LEU A 19 -6.26 -0.99 -7.20
CA LEU A 19 -7.06 -1.99 -6.50
C LEU A 19 -6.41 -2.47 -5.21
N THR A 20 -5.09 -2.71 -5.20
CA THR A 20 -4.36 -3.13 -3.99
C THR A 20 -4.52 -2.11 -2.86
N VAL A 21 -4.26 -0.83 -3.15
CA VAL A 21 -4.40 0.24 -2.15
C VAL A 21 -5.85 0.39 -1.70
N ALA A 22 -6.81 0.29 -2.63
CA ALA A 22 -8.23 0.38 -2.28
C ALA A 22 -8.66 -0.75 -1.35
N PHE A 23 -8.34 -2.00 -1.70
CA PHE A 23 -8.73 -3.15 -0.89
C PHE A 23 -7.97 -3.21 0.44
N PHE A 24 -6.74 -2.71 0.49
CA PHE A 24 -6.03 -2.52 1.75
C PHE A 24 -6.80 -1.55 2.67
N ALA A 25 -7.23 -0.39 2.17
CA ALA A 25 -8.06 0.54 2.95
C ALA A 25 -9.43 -0.06 3.34
N ALA A 26 -10.04 -0.88 2.49
CA ALA A 26 -11.25 -1.61 2.82
C ALA A 26 -11.02 -2.60 3.99
N ALA A 27 -9.89 -3.33 3.97
CA ALA A 27 -9.51 -4.26 5.03
C ALA A 27 -9.25 -3.54 6.36
N VAL A 28 -8.59 -2.38 6.32
CA VAL A 28 -8.42 -1.51 7.50
C VAL A 28 -9.78 -1.12 8.11
N LEU A 29 -10.77 -0.77 7.29
CA LEU A 29 -12.10 -0.40 7.77
C LEU A 29 -12.86 -1.59 8.37
N VAL A 30 -12.66 -2.79 7.81
CA VAL A 30 -13.17 -4.06 8.33
C VAL A 30 -12.59 -4.35 9.70
N ASP A 31 -11.28 -4.22 9.86
CA ASP A 31 -10.59 -4.40 11.15
C ASP A 31 -11.07 -3.39 12.19
N LEU A 32 -11.22 -2.11 11.82
CA LEU A 32 -11.74 -1.07 12.70
C LEU A 32 -13.16 -1.37 13.19
N ARG A 33 -14.01 -1.90 12.31
CA ARG A 33 -15.41 -2.24 12.64
C ARG A 33 -15.51 -3.55 13.41
N GLY A 34 -14.51 -4.42 13.32
CA GLY A 34 -14.54 -5.78 13.88
C GLY A 34 -15.64 -6.65 13.26
N LYS A 35 -16.03 -6.38 12.01
CA LYS A 35 -17.13 -7.05 11.30
C LYS A 35 -16.67 -7.48 9.91
N GLU A 36 -17.29 -8.52 9.37
CA GLU A 36 -17.04 -8.96 8.00
C GLU A 36 -17.33 -7.86 6.98
N ALA A 37 -16.61 -7.90 5.84
CA ALA A 37 -16.79 -6.96 4.76
C ALA A 37 -18.13 -7.21 4.04
N PRO A 38 -19.10 -6.28 4.07
CA PRO A 38 -20.29 -6.43 3.25
C PRO A 38 -19.93 -6.22 1.77
N LEU A 39 -20.65 -6.87 0.85
CA LEU A 39 -20.39 -6.81 -0.60
C LEU A 39 -20.31 -5.37 -1.13
N TRP A 40 -21.19 -4.48 -0.66
CA TRP A 40 -21.18 -3.08 -1.11
C TRP A 40 -19.86 -2.37 -0.79
N LEU A 41 -19.19 -2.72 0.32
CA LEU A 41 -17.91 -2.13 0.69
C LEU A 41 -16.84 -2.55 -0.31
N ILE A 42 -16.82 -3.84 -0.66
CA ILE A 42 -15.91 -4.39 -1.68
C ILE A 42 -16.15 -3.69 -3.02
N LEU A 43 -17.42 -3.53 -3.42
CA LEU A 43 -17.77 -2.86 -4.68
C LEU A 43 -17.39 -1.37 -4.70
N VAL A 44 -17.59 -0.65 -3.59
CA VAL A 44 -17.19 0.76 -3.48
C VAL A 44 -15.68 0.90 -3.61
N PHE A 45 -14.89 0.12 -2.87
CA PHE A 45 -13.44 0.21 -2.95
C PHE A 45 -12.88 -0.30 -4.29
N ALA A 46 -13.51 -1.32 -4.90
CA ALA A 46 -13.19 -1.71 -6.28
C ALA A 46 -13.42 -0.53 -7.25
N ALA A 47 -14.55 0.17 -7.12
CA ALA A 47 -14.85 1.35 -7.93
C ALA A 47 -13.87 2.49 -7.68
N VAL A 48 -13.41 2.70 -6.44
CA VAL A 48 -12.35 3.66 -6.12
C VAL A 48 -11.03 3.30 -6.81
N GLY A 49 -10.60 2.04 -6.76
CA GLY A 49 -9.38 1.59 -7.44
C GLY A 49 -9.45 1.69 -8.97
N VAL A 50 -10.60 1.35 -9.56
CA VAL A 50 -10.85 1.53 -11.00
C VAL A 50 -10.92 3.02 -11.36
N GLY A 51 -11.52 3.85 -10.51
CA GLY A 51 -11.58 5.29 -10.67
C GLY A 51 -10.20 5.93 -10.65
N PHE A 52 -9.34 5.50 -9.71
CA PHE A 52 -7.92 5.88 -9.69
C PHE A 52 -7.25 5.56 -11.03
N TYR A 53 -7.40 4.32 -11.54
CA TYR A 53 -6.86 3.95 -12.84
C TYR A 53 -7.39 4.85 -13.97
N GLY A 54 -8.69 5.14 -13.98
CA GLY A 54 -9.29 6.06 -14.96
C GLY A 54 -8.69 7.48 -14.92
N ILE A 55 -8.30 7.98 -13.75
CA ILE A 55 -7.60 9.27 -13.64
C ILE A 55 -6.18 9.18 -14.23
N THR A 56 -5.46 8.08 -13.98
CA THR A 56 -4.09 7.90 -14.50
C THR A 56 -3.99 7.86 -16.02
N THR A 57 -5.09 7.53 -16.74
CA THR A 57 -5.08 7.50 -18.20
C THR A 57 -5.25 8.89 -18.84
N VAL A 58 -5.72 9.88 -18.09
CA VAL A 58 -6.01 11.23 -18.61
C VAL A 58 -5.13 12.33 -18.00
N VAL A 59 -4.52 12.09 -16.83
CA VAL A 59 -3.65 13.06 -16.15
C VAL A 59 -2.17 12.77 -16.48
N PRO A 60 -1.44 13.72 -17.11
CA PRO A 60 0.00 13.62 -17.29
C PRO A 60 0.73 13.59 -15.94
N GLY A 61 1.80 12.79 -15.81
CA GLY A 61 2.51 12.67 -14.53
C GLY A 61 1.72 11.87 -13.47
N SER A 62 1.01 10.83 -13.90
CA SER A 62 0.17 9.93 -13.08
C SER A 62 0.84 9.36 -11.83
N PHE A 63 2.17 9.34 -11.78
CA PHE A 63 2.91 8.92 -10.60
C PHE A 63 2.64 9.79 -9.37
N LEU A 64 2.51 11.11 -9.52
CA LEU A 64 2.18 11.99 -8.39
C LEU A 64 0.74 11.75 -7.89
N VAL A 65 -0.18 11.45 -8.81
CA VAL A 65 -1.56 11.06 -8.48
C VAL A 65 -1.56 9.76 -7.67
N PHE A 66 -0.72 8.80 -8.05
CA PHE A 66 -0.52 7.56 -7.30
C PHE A 66 0.00 7.84 -5.88
N ILE A 67 1.06 8.64 -5.74
CA ILE A 67 1.61 8.99 -4.42
C ILE A 67 0.54 9.63 -3.53
N ALA A 68 -0.25 10.58 -4.05
CA ALA A 68 -1.30 11.22 -3.27
C ALA A 68 -2.40 10.22 -2.84
N TYR A 69 -2.82 9.35 -3.76
CA TYR A 69 -3.80 8.31 -3.50
C TYR A 69 -3.33 7.30 -2.44
N GLU A 70 -2.09 6.81 -2.59
CA GLU A 70 -1.44 5.93 -1.62
C GLU A 70 -1.27 6.61 -0.26
N ALA A 71 -0.79 7.85 -0.23
CA ALA A 71 -0.57 8.60 1.02
C ALA A 71 -1.87 8.73 1.84
N VAL A 72 -3.00 9.02 1.21
CA VAL A 72 -4.30 9.10 1.89
C VAL A 72 -4.67 7.75 2.51
N ALA A 73 -4.54 6.66 1.75
CA ALA A 73 -4.85 5.31 2.23
C ALA A 73 -3.92 4.87 3.37
N MET A 74 -2.63 5.17 3.26
CA MET A 74 -1.62 4.77 4.24
C MET A 74 -1.69 5.59 5.53
N LEU A 75 -2.00 6.88 5.45
CA LEU A 75 -2.27 7.70 6.64
C LEU A 75 -3.55 7.26 7.35
N PHE A 76 -4.60 6.91 6.60
CA PHE A 76 -5.80 6.30 7.16
C PHE A 76 -5.48 4.97 7.86
N ALA A 77 -4.73 4.07 7.21
CA ALA A 77 -4.30 2.80 7.78
C ALA A 77 -3.46 2.98 9.04
N LEU A 78 -2.53 3.94 9.05
CA LEU A 78 -1.68 4.25 10.19
C LEU A 78 -2.52 4.71 11.38
N GLY A 79 -3.44 5.66 11.16
CA GLY A 79 -4.32 6.16 12.21
C GLY A 79 -5.17 5.05 12.84
N VAL A 80 -5.75 4.18 12.01
CA VAL A 80 -6.56 3.04 12.47
C VAL A 80 -5.73 2.01 13.21
N TYR A 81 -4.63 1.53 12.64
CA TYR A 81 -3.83 0.48 13.27
C TYR A 81 -3.07 0.99 14.50
N ALA A 82 -2.65 2.25 14.54
CA ALA A 82 -2.10 2.86 15.77
C ALA A 82 -3.18 2.88 16.88
N TYR A 83 -4.40 3.31 16.56
CA TYR A 83 -5.52 3.28 17.50
C TYR A 83 -5.82 1.87 18.01
N LEU A 84 -5.93 0.88 17.10
CA LEU A 84 -6.20 -0.51 17.46
C LEU A 84 -5.04 -1.14 18.27
N SER A 85 -3.80 -0.78 17.96
CA SER A 85 -2.62 -1.21 18.72
C SER A 85 -2.67 -0.72 20.17
N LEU A 86 -3.11 0.53 20.39
CA LEU A 86 -3.24 1.09 21.73
C LEU A 86 -4.44 0.52 22.50
N ARG A 87 -5.55 0.26 21.80
CA ARG A 87 -6.81 -0.21 22.38
C ARG A 87 -6.81 -1.71 22.70
N ASP A 88 -6.51 -2.55 21.71
CA ASP A 88 -6.69 -4.00 21.80
C ASP A 88 -5.38 -4.74 22.11
N ARG A 89 -4.22 -4.10 21.86
CA ARG A 89 -2.88 -4.63 22.14
C ARG A 89 -2.60 -6.03 21.55
N ARG A 90 -3.32 -6.42 20.51
CA ARG A 90 -3.08 -7.68 19.81
C ARG A 90 -1.81 -7.57 18.95
N PRO A 91 -0.95 -8.60 18.91
CA PRO A 91 0.29 -8.59 18.11
C PRO A 91 0.06 -8.24 16.64
N THR A 92 -1.05 -8.71 16.05
CA THR A 92 -1.49 -8.35 14.70
C THR A 92 -1.43 -6.86 14.45
N PHE A 93 -1.99 -6.03 15.33
CA PHE A 93 -2.09 -4.59 15.07
C PHE A 93 -0.74 -3.88 15.16
N TYR A 94 0.15 -4.33 16.04
CA TYR A 94 1.52 -3.82 16.09
C TYR A 94 2.28 -4.16 14.81
N LEU A 95 2.15 -5.41 14.32
CA LEU A 95 2.76 -5.85 13.07
C LEU A 95 2.21 -5.07 11.87
N MET A 96 0.89 -4.90 11.78
CA MET A 96 0.25 -4.09 10.73
C MET A 96 0.71 -2.62 10.79
N THR A 97 0.74 -2.02 11.97
CA THR A 97 1.24 -0.64 12.16
C THR A 97 2.67 -0.51 11.70
N THR A 98 3.54 -1.47 12.05
CA THR A 98 4.95 -1.46 11.66
C THR A 98 5.10 -1.57 10.15
N GLY A 99 4.35 -2.46 9.50
CA GLY A 99 4.34 -2.59 8.04
C GLY A 99 3.88 -1.32 7.33
N VAL A 100 2.85 -0.64 7.85
CA VAL A 100 2.36 0.64 7.31
C VAL A 100 3.40 1.75 7.49
N VAL A 101 4.02 1.86 8.66
CA VAL A 101 5.10 2.84 8.91
C VAL A 101 6.27 2.63 7.96
N LEU A 102 6.69 1.38 7.76
CA LEU A 102 7.76 1.05 6.82
C LEU A 102 7.38 1.38 5.37
N SER A 103 6.12 1.17 5.00
CA SER A 103 5.66 1.51 3.65
C SER A 103 5.61 3.02 3.41
N ILE A 104 5.19 3.81 4.42
CA ILE A 104 5.27 5.27 4.36
C ILE A 104 6.73 5.72 4.28
N ALA A 105 7.62 5.12 5.08
CA ALA A 105 9.04 5.42 5.02
C ALA A 105 9.65 5.08 3.65
N ALA A 106 9.25 3.95 3.04
CA ALA A 106 9.63 3.61 1.68
C ALA A 106 9.22 4.71 0.71
N ALA A 107 7.96 5.15 0.73
CA ALA A 107 7.48 6.21 -0.15
C ALA A 107 8.26 7.53 0.03
N VAL A 108 8.69 7.85 1.26
CA VAL A 108 9.58 8.99 1.51
C VAL A 108 10.94 8.79 0.83
N PHE A 109 11.55 7.60 0.94
CA PHE A 109 12.79 7.30 0.22
C PHE A 109 12.63 7.42 -1.28
N GLN A 110 11.49 7.02 -1.84
CA GLN A 110 11.20 7.18 -3.26
C GLN A 110 11.15 8.65 -3.68
N ALA A 111 10.59 9.51 -2.83
CA ALA A 111 10.38 10.93 -3.11
C ALA A 111 11.65 11.80 -2.90
N ILE A 112 12.66 11.31 -2.18
CA ILE A 112 13.92 12.03 -1.98
C ILE A 112 15.00 11.52 -2.95
N ASP A 113 15.45 12.38 -3.85
CA ASP A 113 16.47 12.04 -4.87
C ASP A 113 17.90 11.96 -4.31
N SER A 114 18.08 11.90 -2.98
CA SER A 114 19.38 12.01 -2.32
C SER A 114 19.87 10.72 -1.67
N VAL A 115 19.16 9.61 -1.84
CA VAL A 115 19.50 8.33 -1.18
C VAL A 115 19.80 7.29 -2.25
N GLY A 116 21.02 6.78 -2.23
CA GLY A 116 21.46 5.69 -3.09
C GLY A 116 22.73 5.04 -2.55
N PHE A 117 22.92 3.77 -2.87
CA PHE A 117 24.12 3.01 -2.48
C PHE A 117 24.39 1.87 -3.46
N THR A 118 25.60 1.32 -3.42
CA THR A 118 25.97 0.15 -4.23
C THR A 118 26.14 -1.07 -3.32
N LEU A 119 25.37 -2.13 -3.59
CA LEU A 119 25.52 -3.45 -2.97
C LEU A 119 25.42 -4.50 -4.06
N ILE A 120 26.57 -4.90 -4.62
CA ILE A 120 26.70 -5.70 -5.86
C ILE A 120 26.16 -4.95 -7.11
N TRP A 121 24.99 -4.32 -7.00
CA TRP A 121 24.36 -3.43 -7.97
C TRP A 121 24.13 -2.04 -7.39
N GLU A 122 23.90 -1.06 -8.25
CA GLU A 122 23.51 0.29 -7.87
C GLU A 122 22.02 0.33 -7.50
N PHE A 123 21.72 0.91 -6.33
CA PHE A 123 20.37 1.19 -5.87
C PHE A 123 20.21 2.70 -5.81
N ASP A 124 19.34 3.23 -6.67
CA ASP A 124 18.83 4.60 -6.59
C ASP A 124 17.70 4.69 -5.55
N ASN A 125 17.04 5.84 -5.46
CA ASN A 125 15.90 6.08 -4.58
C ASN A 125 14.75 5.06 -4.81
N ASN A 126 14.51 4.63 -6.04
CA ASN A 126 13.52 3.58 -6.34
C ASN A 126 13.98 2.20 -5.84
N GLY A 127 15.26 1.88 -6.01
CA GLY A 127 15.85 0.66 -5.47
C GLY A 127 15.72 0.60 -3.94
N VAL A 128 16.04 1.71 -3.27
CA VAL A 128 15.91 1.84 -1.80
C VAL A 128 14.44 1.72 -1.37
N PHE A 129 13.52 2.39 -2.08
CA PHE A 129 12.07 2.24 -1.87
C PHE A 129 11.66 0.78 -1.87
N HIS A 130 12.04 0.01 -2.90
CA HIS A 130 11.66 -1.39 -3.00
C HIS A 130 12.25 -2.24 -1.86
N LEU A 131 13.49 -1.98 -1.44
CA LEU A 131 14.10 -2.69 -0.31
C LEU A 131 13.32 -2.47 1.00
N VAL A 132 13.01 -1.22 1.33
CA VAL A 132 12.25 -0.88 2.53
C VAL A 132 10.82 -1.42 2.43
N GLN A 133 10.19 -1.31 1.26
CA GLN A 133 8.83 -1.82 1.03
C GLN A 133 8.76 -3.34 1.18
N MET A 134 9.75 -4.09 0.72
CA MET A 134 9.80 -5.55 0.90
C MET A 134 9.80 -5.93 2.38
N VAL A 135 10.56 -5.23 3.22
CA VAL A 135 10.53 -5.43 4.68
C VAL A 135 9.16 -5.07 5.24
N GLY A 136 8.57 -3.94 4.82
CA GLY A 136 7.22 -3.54 5.20
C GLY A 136 6.17 -4.62 4.89
N ILE A 137 6.22 -5.21 3.70
CA ILE A 137 5.33 -6.29 3.27
C ILE A 137 5.48 -7.52 4.18
N VAL A 138 6.70 -7.88 4.61
CA VAL A 138 6.90 -8.99 5.55
C VAL A 138 6.13 -8.76 6.85
N PHE A 139 6.16 -7.54 7.40
CA PHE A 139 5.41 -7.20 8.61
C PHE A 139 3.89 -7.24 8.38
N LEU A 140 3.40 -6.74 7.24
CA LEU A 140 1.97 -6.81 6.91
C LEU A 140 1.51 -8.27 6.77
N MET A 141 2.27 -9.11 6.07
CA MET A 141 1.96 -10.52 5.88
C MET A 141 1.98 -11.29 7.21
N TRP A 142 2.94 -11.00 8.08
CA TRP A 142 3.02 -11.62 9.39
C TRP A 142 1.87 -11.17 10.31
N GLY A 143 1.49 -9.89 10.24
CA GLY A 143 0.32 -9.38 10.94
C GLY A 143 -0.96 -10.12 10.54
N LEU A 144 -1.17 -10.32 9.24
CA LEU A 144 -2.28 -11.08 8.68
C LEU A 144 -2.26 -12.55 9.13
N GLU A 145 -1.11 -13.20 9.10
CA GLU A 145 -0.99 -14.61 9.51
C GLU A 145 -1.29 -14.79 11.00
N THR A 146 -0.79 -13.87 11.82
CA THR A 146 -1.09 -13.85 13.26
C THR A 146 -2.59 -13.65 13.52
N ALA A 147 -3.26 -12.86 12.68
CA ALA A 147 -4.70 -12.63 12.79
C ALA A 147 -5.51 -13.91 12.50
N LYS A 148 -5.10 -14.69 11.49
CA LYS A 148 -5.74 -15.96 11.14
C LYS A 148 -5.61 -16.98 12.27
N ASN A 149 -4.39 -17.17 12.79
CA ASN A 149 -4.10 -18.13 13.86
C ASN A 149 -4.78 -17.77 15.19
N SER A 150 -5.23 -16.52 15.37
CA SER A 150 -5.97 -16.09 16.56
C SER A 150 -7.48 -16.35 16.48
N LYS A 151 -8.00 -16.76 15.31
CA LYS A 151 -9.42 -17.08 15.09
C LYS A 151 -9.72 -18.58 15.11
N GLU A 152 -8.68 -19.42 15.16
CA GLU A 152 -8.76 -20.86 15.44
C GLU A 152 -8.70 -21.12 16.95
#